data_AF-A0A7S0I114-F1
#
_entry.id   AF-A0A7S0I114-F1
#
_cell.length_a   1.000
_cell.length_b   1.000
_cell.length_c   1.000
_cell.angle_alpha   90.00
_cell.angle_beta   90.00
_cell.angle_gamma   90.00
#
_symmetry.space_group_name_H-M   'P 1'
#
loop_
_entity.id
_entity.type
_entity.pdbx_description
1 polymer ?
#
loop_
_entity_poly.entity_id
_entity_poly.type
_entity_poly.pdbx_seq_one_letter_code
_entity_poly.pdbx_strand_id
1 'polypeptide(L)'
;AAAAAAAAAATRFVSFKVAFASTAAFALALASTSAPAAAAASASASALASASACAASLAPSSSTRLASASAASLVSSAAKRASLASAFAFFLAAASAFAAASALANSSASSATLAASATLTASATLASATPPELGHSSTRALKMLTTMLSSVSLLPGSTMLRAPTAQRGALVQMGGDRAAAPVLTEENLRETLKRSLEDNPKKYIALLGSTGSIGTQTLDICREYPDYFEVISLSAGANVELLAKQIAEFEPKVVGLAAAEKEGELRERLKAAGVKAPEIVTGSDGQIAAAVAPGADTVVTGVVGVAGLLPTIEAIKLGRTIALANKETLISGGPVILPLLKKHGAVMTPADSEHSAIFQCLQGVPPDSLRRVILTASGGAFRDFSAEELMALNKAEPETVRKKATTHPNWDMGAKITVDSATMMNKGLEVIEAHYLFGVDYDDINVVIHPQSIIHSGVETSDSSVICQLGWPDMRLPILYSMSWPHRIKVDYGRGIDEKFDLVQLSQMTFKAPDTVKYPCIPLAFEAGRKAGSMTCCLNAANEAANELFRAGEFDFFGIPKVIESVMAKHENDFKADPTLEDILEVDAWARKMVAEEAVRVSKGGILL
;
A
#
# COMPACT_ATOMS: atom_id res chain seq x y z
N ALA A 1 -39.75 28.07 -39.10
CA ALA A 1 -38.33 28.07 -38.66
C ALA A 1 -38.03 26.96 -37.64
N ALA A 2 -38.71 26.90 -36.48
CA ALA A 2 -38.47 25.87 -35.47
C ALA A 2 -38.78 24.43 -35.93
N ALA A 3 -39.86 24.21 -36.69
CA ALA A 3 -40.17 22.89 -37.27
C ALA A 3 -39.15 22.42 -38.34
N ALA A 4 -38.56 23.36 -39.11
CA ALA A 4 -37.51 23.06 -40.08
C ALA A 4 -36.16 22.76 -39.39
N ALA A 5 -35.87 23.41 -38.26
CA ALA A 5 -34.71 23.11 -37.42
C ALA A 5 -34.84 21.75 -36.72
N ALA A 6 -36.05 21.39 -36.27
CA ALA A 6 -36.34 20.08 -35.67
C ALA A 6 -36.25 18.94 -36.70
N ALA A 7 -36.76 19.15 -37.92
CA ALA A 7 -36.61 18.19 -39.02
C ALA A 7 -35.14 18.01 -39.43
N ALA A 8 -34.35 19.09 -39.54
CA ALA A 8 -32.93 19.02 -39.86
C ALA A 8 -32.10 18.35 -38.75
N ALA A 9 -32.47 18.53 -37.47
CA ALA A 9 -31.85 17.86 -36.34
C ALA A 9 -32.20 16.36 -36.31
N ALA A 10 -33.45 15.99 -36.59
CA ALA A 10 -33.89 14.60 -36.67
C ALA A 10 -33.20 13.85 -37.82
N THR A 11 -33.10 14.44 -39.02
CA THR A 11 -32.40 13.83 -40.15
C THR A 11 -30.90 13.66 -39.87
N ARG A 12 -30.25 14.63 -39.18
CA ARG A 12 -28.84 14.52 -38.77
C ARG A 12 -28.61 13.47 -37.67
N PHE A 13 -29.57 13.29 -36.76
CA PHE A 13 -29.48 12.28 -35.69
C PHE A 13 -29.65 10.85 -36.24
N VAL A 14 -30.53 10.69 -37.24
CA VAL A 14 -30.71 9.41 -37.96
C VAL A 14 -29.45 9.07 -38.78
N SER A 15 -28.87 10.03 -39.52
CA SER A 15 -27.62 9.81 -40.26
C SER A 15 -26.42 9.47 -39.35
N PHE A 16 -26.34 10.07 -38.16
CA PHE A 16 -25.29 9.77 -37.19
C PHE A 16 -25.44 8.37 -36.56
N LYS A 17 -26.67 7.94 -36.27
CA LYS A 17 -26.94 6.57 -35.80
C LYS A 17 -26.68 5.52 -36.87
N VAL A 18 -27.01 5.79 -38.13
CA VAL A 18 -26.73 4.88 -39.26
C VAL A 18 -25.23 4.77 -39.50
N ALA A 19 -24.48 5.87 -39.41
CA ALA A 19 -23.03 5.84 -39.50
C ALA A 19 -22.40 5.07 -38.34
N PHE A 20 -22.83 5.31 -37.09
CA PHE A 20 -22.32 4.61 -35.91
C PHE A 20 -22.64 3.11 -35.91
N ALA A 21 -23.85 2.73 -36.31
CA ALA A 21 -24.25 1.33 -36.46
C ALA A 21 -23.49 0.62 -37.59
N SER A 22 -23.20 1.32 -38.69
CA SER A 22 -22.40 0.77 -39.81
C SER A 22 -20.94 0.57 -39.40
N THR A 23 -20.35 1.49 -38.64
CA THR A 23 -18.97 1.38 -38.13
C THR A 23 -18.85 0.29 -37.06
N ALA A 24 -19.84 0.15 -36.18
CA ALA A 24 -19.88 -0.90 -35.15
C ALA A 24 -20.10 -2.30 -35.77
N ALA A 25 -20.99 -2.43 -36.76
CA ALA A 25 -21.19 -3.68 -37.50
C ALA A 25 -19.94 -4.07 -38.32
N PHE A 26 -19.21 -3.09 -38.86
CA PHE A 26 -17.97 -3.33 -39.60
C PHE A 26 -16.80 -3.73 -38.68
N ALA A 27 -16.70 -3.15 -37.48
CA ALA A 27 -15.75 -3.56 -36.45
C ALA A 27 -16.01 -5.01 -35.96
N LEU A 28 -17.28 -5.41 -35.85
CA LEU A 28 -17.66 -6.81 -35.56
C LEU A 28 -17.33 -7.77 -36.72
N ALA A 29 -17.46 -7.33 -37.97
CA ALA A 29 -17.10 -8.15 -39.15
C ALA A 29 -15.57 -8.34 -39.30
N LEU A 30 -14.77 -7.35 -38.91
CA LEU A 30 -13.30 -7.43 -38.85
C LEU A 30 -12.82 -8.37 -37.74
N ALA A 31 -13.58 -8.53 -36.66
CA ALA A 31 -13.26 -9.45 -35.57
C ALA A 31 -13.60 -10.92 -35.89
N SER A 32 -14.31 -11.20 -36.99
CA SER A 32 -14.92 -12.53 -37.23
C SER A 32 -14.55 -13.22 -38.54
N THR A 33 -13.59 -12.73 -39.34
CA THR A 33 -13.19 -13.43 -40.59
C THR A 33 -11.67 -13.47 -40.83
N SER A 34 -11.17 -14.66 -41.17
CA SER A 34 -9.78 -14.97 -41.52
C SER A 34 -9.50 -14.74 -43.02
N ALA A 35 -9.61 -13.51 -43.50
CA ALA A 35 -9.34 -13.14 -44.92
C ALA A 35 -8.48 -11.86 -45.05
N PRO A 36 -7.70 -11.69 -46.14
CA PRO A 36 -6.51 -10.84 -46.14
C PRO A 36 -6.82 -9.33 -46.19
N ALA A 37 -6.17 -8.59 -45.29
CA ALA A 37 -6.38 -7.19 -44.93
C ALA A 37 -6.21 -6.14 -46.06
N ALA A 38 -5.68 -6.51 -47.23
CA ALA A 38 -5.37 -5.56 -48.30
C ALA A 38 -6.61 -5.07 -49.07
N ALA A 39 -7.63 -5.90 -49.26
CA ALA A 39 -8.83 -5.52 -50.01
C ALA A 39 -9.75 -4.58 -49.20
N ALA A 40 -9.86 -4.79 -47.89
CA ALA A 40 -10.68 -3.99 -46.99
C ALA A 40 -10.17 -2.55 -46.81
N ALA A 41 -8.85 -2.34 -46.90
CA ALA A 41 -8.23 -1.02 -46.80
C ALA A 41 -8.53 -0.12 -48.01
N SER A 42 -8.63 -0.69 -49.22
CA SER A 42 -8.93 0.09 -50.44
C SER A 42 -10.39 0.57 -50.50
N ALA A 43 -11.34 -0.25 -50.04
CA ALA A 43 -12.75 0.10 -49.94
C ALA A 43 -12.99 1.22 -48.91
N SER A 44 -12.26 1.17 -47.79
CA SER A 44 -12.26 2.19 -46.71
C SER A 44 -11.88 3.59 -47.22
N ALA A 45 -10.82 3.70 -48.04
CA ALA A 45 -10.37 4.99 -48.57
C ALA A 45 -11.40 5.63 -49.52
N SER A 46 -12.09 4.82 -50.33
CA SER A 46 -13.12 5.31 -51.27
C SER A 46 -14.40 5.80 -50.56
N ALA A 47 -14.80 5.12 -49.46
CA ALA A 47 -15.98 5.49 -48.68
C ALA A 47 -15.77 6.78 -47.86
N LEU A 48 -14.56 6.97 -47.29
CA LEU A 48 -14.20 8.21 -46.60
C LEU A 48 -14.06 9.41 -47.55
N ALA A 49 -13.53 9.21 -48.76
CA ALA A 49 -13.45 10.25 -49.78
C ALA A 49 -14.86 10.72 -50.23
N SER A 50 -15.80 9.78 -50.36
CA SER A 50 -17.19 10.06 -50.73
C SER A 50 -17.96 10.81 -49.62
N ALA A 51 -17.71 10.48 -48.36
CA ALA A 51 -18.30 11.17 -47.20
C ALA A 51 -17.76 12.60 -47.03
N SER A 52 -16.48 12.83 -47.35
CA SER A 52 -15.84 14.14 -47.32
C SER A 52 -16.37 15.07 -48.44
N ALA A 53 -16.59 14.53 -49.64
CA ALA A 53 -17.17 15.28 -50.76
C ALA A 53 -18.62 15.72 -50.50
N CYS A 54 -19.42 14.89 -49.81
CA CYS A 54 -20.81 15.20 -49.46
C CYS A 54 -20.92 16.28 -48.37
N ALA A 55 -19.89 16.45 -47.53
CA ALA A 55 -19.84 17.50 -46.51
C ALA A 55 -19.46 18.88 -47.08
N ALA A 56 -18.76 18.93 -48.22
CA ALA A 56 -18.32 20.18 -48.87
C ALA A 56 -19.43 20.90 -49.65
N SER A 57 -20.52 20.22 -50.05
CA SER A 57 -21.60 20.79 -50.87
C SER A 57 -22.68 21.56 -50.08
N LEU A 58 -22.47 21.84 -48.79
CA LEU A 58 -23.47 22.44 -47.89
C LEU A 58 -23.10 23.85 -47.38
N ALA A 59 -22.17 24.56 -48.03
CA ALA A 59 -21.83 25.94 -47.69
C ALA A 59 -22.84 26.94 -48.30
N PRO A 60 -23.50 27.83 -47.52
CA PRO A 60 -24.38 28.85 -48.08
C PRO A 60 -23.59 30.05 -48.63
N SER A 61 -23.98 30.49 -49.83
CA SER A 61 -23.50 31.69 -50.52
C SER A 61 -23.95 33.00 -49.84
N SER A 62 -23.10 34.01 -49.97
CA SER A 62 -23.23 35.36 -49.40
C SER A 62 -24.39 36.17 -49.98
N SER A 63 -25.45 36.43 -49.20
CA SER A 63 -26.22 37.69 -49.20
C SER A 63 -27.36 37.64 -48.18
N THR A 64 -27.24 38.38 -47.08
CA THR A 64 -28.29 39.25 -46.46
C THR A 64 -27.84 39.68 -45.06
N ARG A 65 -27.70 41.00 -44.85
CA ARG A 65 -27.49 41.62 -43.55
C ARG A 65 -28.83 41.68 -42.79
N LEU A 66 -28.85 41.21 -41.53
CA LEU A 66 -29.46 41.85 -40.34
C LEU A 66 -29.67 40.83 -39.19
N ALA A 67 -29.48 41.33 -37.96
CA ALA A 67 -29.91 40.80 -36.65
C ALA A 67 -28.99 39.87 -35.82
N SER A 68 -28.33 40.51 -34.85
CA SER A 68 -28.13 40.11 -33.43
C SER A 68 -27.03 39.10 -33.03
N ALA A 69 -26.38 39.43 -31.90
CA ALA A 69 -25.21 38.79 -31.28
C ALA A 69 -25.38 37.32 -30.83
N SER A 70 -26.54 36.69 -31.10
CA SER A 70 -26.80 35.27 -30.80
C SER A 70 -26.28 34.32 -31.89
N ALA A 71 -26.18 34.77 -33.14
CA ALA A 71 -25.70 33.92 -34.25
C ALA A 71 -24.17 33.66 -34.18
N ALA A 72 -23.39 34.62 -33.67
CA ALA A 72 -21.93 34.50 -33.56
C ALA A 72 -21.48 33.46 -32.52
N SER A 73 -22.22 33.29 -31.42
CA SER A 73 -21.90 32.27 -30.40
C SER A 73 -22.26 30.85 -30.84
N LEU A 74 -23.33 30.71 -31.64
CA LEU A 74 -23.75 29.44 -32.22
C LEU A 74 -22.80 28.96 -33.34
N VAL A 75 -22.30 29.87 -34.18
CA VAL A 75 -21.29 29.55 -35.21
C VAL A 75 -19.93 29.20 -34.59
N SER A 76 -19.52 29.89 -33.52
CA SER A 76 -18.31 29.57 -32.74
C SER A 76 -18.37 28.21 -32.05
N SER A 77 -19.53 27.85 -31.47
CA SER A 77 -19.78 26.55 -30.86
C SER A 77 -19.80 25.41 -31.88
N ALA A 78 -20.38 25.64 -33.06
CA ALA A 78 -20.42 24.65 -34.14
C ALA A 78 -19.02 24.41 -34.77
N ALA A 79 -18.24 25.48 -34.98
CA ALA A 79 -16.87 25.37 -35.48
C ALA A 79 -15.94 24.65 -34.49
N LYS A 80 -16.07 24.92 -33.18
CA LYS A 80 -15.34 24.18 -32.12
C LYS A 80 -15.73 22.70 -32.08
N ARG A 81 -17.01 22.36 -32.23
CA ARG A 81 -17.46 20.95 -32.25
C ARG A 81 -17.04 20.20 -33.51
N ALA A 82 -16.98 20.85 -34.66
CA ALA A 82 -16.44 20.27 -35.89
C ALA A 82 -14.92 20.04 -35.81
N SER A 83 -14.18 20.98 -35.23
CA SER A 83 -12.74 20.85 -34.94
C SER A 83 -12.44 19.69 -33.98
N LEU A 84 -13.25 19.52 -32.92
CA LEU A 84 -13.15 18.39 -31.98
C LEU A 84 -13.49 17.05 -32.65
N ALA A 85 -14.48 16.99 -33.53
CA ALA A 85 -14.84 15.77 -34.25
C ALA A 85 -13.72 15.33 -35.23
N SER A 86 -13.10 16.28 -35.95
CA SER A 86 -11.93 15.99 -36.80
C SER A 86 -10.71 15.55 -35.99
N ALA A 87 -10.46 16.18 -34.83
CA ALA A 87 -9.38 15.77 -33.94
C ALA A 87 -9.60 14.36 -33.37
N PHE A 88 -10.85 14.02 -33.05
CA PHE A 88 -11.22 12.69 -32.53
C PHE A 88 -11.11 11.61 -33.62
N ALA A 89 -11.54 11.90 -34.85
CA ALA A 89 -11.36 11.01 -36.00
C ALA A 89 -9.87 10.77 -36.32
N PHE A 90 -9.04 11.82 -36.19
CA PHE A 90 -7.59 11.71 -36.35
C PHE A 90 -6.96 10.84 -35.25
N PHE A 91 -7.42 10.98 -34.00
CA PHE A 91 -6.96 10.16 -32.87
C PHE A 91 -7.33 8.67 -33.04
N LEU A 92 -8.56 8.40 -33.51
CA LEU A 92 -9.00 7.04 -33.82
C LEU A 92 -8.21 6.41 -34.97
N ALA A 93 -7.88 7.17 -36.02
CA ALA A 93 -7.03 6.71 -37.10
C ALA A 93 -5.60 6.40 -36.62
N ALA A 94 -5.02 7.26 -35.78
CA ALA A 94 -3.69 7.05 -35.20
C ALA A 94 -3.66 5.83 -34.25
N ALA A 95 -4.68 5.66 -33.40
CA ALA A 95 -4.80 4.52 -32.50
C ALA A 95 -4.99 3.20 -33.28
N SER A 96 -5.74 3.22 -34.37
CA SER A 96 -5.95 2.06 -35.24
C SER A 96 -4.67 1.66 -35.97
N ALA A 97 -3.88 2.65 -36.44
CA ALA A 97 -2.58 2.42 -37.06
C ALA A 97 -1.56 1.86 -36.06
N PHE A 98 -1.59 2.34 -34.81
CA PHE A 98 -0.72 1.83 -33.73
C PHE A 98 -1.08 0.40 -33.31
N ALA A 99 -2.37 0.08 -33.23
CA ALA A 99 -2.85 -1.26 -32.95
C ALA A 99 -2.47 -2.24 -34.08
N ALA A 100 -2.57 -1.82 -35.34
CA ALA A 100 -2.14 -2.60 -36.50
C ALA A 100 -0.61 -2.84 -36.49
N ALA A 101 0.18 -1.81 -36.18
CA ALA A 101 1.64 -1.92 -36.08
C ALA A 101 2.08 -2.86 -34.93
N SER A 102 1.42 -2.79 -33.77
CA SER A 102 1.67 -3.71 -32.63
C SER A 102 1.28 -5.15 -32.95
N ALA A 103 0.19 -5.36 -33.70
CA ALA A 103 -0.23 -6.70 -34.12
C ALA A 103 0.76 -7.34 -35.11
N LEU A 104 1.36 -6.56 -36.02
CA LEU A 104 2.39 -7.05 -36.94
C LEU A 104 3.73 -7.36 -36.23
N ALA A 105 4.11 -6.58 -35.22
CA ALA A 105 5.35 -6.76 -34.45
C ALA A 105 5.40 -8.07 -33.63
N ASN A 106 4.24 -8.69 -33.36
CA ASN A 106 4.13 -9.97 -32.64
C ASN A 106 4.15 -11.21 -33.55
N SER A 107 4.40 -11.05 -34.86
CA SER A 107 4.55 -12.17 -35.81
C SER A 107 6.00 -12.25 -36.35
N SER A 108 6.48 -13.47 -36.63
CA SER A 108 7.88 -13.87 -36.91
C SER A 108 8.79 -12.87 -37.65
N ALA A 109 10.10 -12.95 -37.38
CA ALA A 109 11.19 -12.02 -37.72
C ALA A 109 11.31 -11.48 -39.17
N SER A 110 10.61 -12.02 -40.18
CA SER A 110 10.59 -11.46 -41.54
C SER A 110 9.59 -10.30 -41.72
N SER A 111 8.74 -10.02 -40.72
CA SER A 111 7.71 -8.97 -40.73
C SER A 111 8.21 -7.57 -40.30
N ALA A 112 9.36 -7.50 -39.61
CA ALA A 112 9.87 -6.27 -39.00
C ALA A 112 10.31 -5.21 -40.04
N THR A 113 10.86 -5.65 -41.17
CA THR A 113 11.31 -4.77 -42.28
C THR A 113 10.13 -4.15 -43.03
N LEU A 114 9.00 -4.87 -43.15
CA LEU A 114 7.75 -4.38 -43.73
C LEU A 114 7.04 -3.40 -42.79
N ALA A 115 7.06 -3.68 -41.47
CA ALA A 115 6.53 -2.77 -40.46
C ALA A 115 7.30 -1.43 -40.45
N ALA A 116 8.64 -1.46 -40.50
CA ALA A 116 9.45 -0.24 -40.55
C ALA A 116 9.16 0.64 -41.78
N SER A 117 8.90 0.03 -42.95
CA SER A 117 8.56 0.75 -44.17
C SER A 117 7.14 1.37 -44.11
N ALA A 118 6.17 0.66 -43.52
CA ALA A 118 4.81 1.18 -43.31
C ALA A 118 4.79 2.37 -42.32
N THR A 119 5.57 2.31 -41.24
CA THR A 119 5.69 3.40 -40.26
C THR A 119 6.35 4.64 -40.86
N LEU A 120 7.35 4.48 -41.74
CA LEU A 120 7.97 5.60 -42.46
C LEU A 120 6.98 6.28 -43.42
N THR A 121 6.16 5.50 -44.11
CA THR A 121 5.16 6.01 -45.07
C THR A 121 4.04 6.74 -44.35
N ALA A 122 3.58 6.24 -43.20
CA ALA A 122 2.59 6.90 -42.35
C ALA A 122 3.12 8.22 -41.77
N SER A 123 4.37 8.27 -41.31
CA SER A 123 5.03 9.49 -40.82
C SER A 123 5.21 10.54 -41.92
N ALA A 124 5.57 10.14 -43.15
CA ALA A 124 5.69 11.06 -44.28
C ALA A 124 4.34 11.66 -44.71
N THR A 125 3.26 10.86 -44.65
CA THR A 125 1.90 11.32 -44.96
C THR A 125 1.38 12.29 -43.90
N LEU A 126 1.69 12.04 -42.61
CA LEU A 126 1.37 12.95 -41.50
C LEU A 126 2.12 14.28 -41.58
N ALA A 127 3.37 14.28 -42.07
CA ALA A 127 4.20 15.48 -42.20
C ALA A 127 3.73 16.42 -43.33
N SER A 128 3.03 15.89 -44.36
CA SER A 128 2.50 16.67 -45.49
C SER A 128 1.11 17.29 -45.27
N ALA A 129 0.42 16.95 -44.18
CA ALA A 129 -0.91 17.47 -43.89
C ALA A 129 -0.80 18.85 -43.22
N THR A 130 -1.24 19.91 -43.91
CA THR A 130 -1.36 21.25 -43.31
C THR A 130 -2.49 21.26 -42.27
N PRO A 131 -2.22 21.56 -40.99
CA PRO A 131 -3.26 21.58 -39.97
C PRO A 131 -4.13 22.84 -40.12
N PRO A 132 -5.46 22.76 -39.94
CA PRO A 132 -6.28 23.96 -39.75
C PRO A 132 -5.90 24.61 -38.41
N GLU A 133 -5.99 25.93 -38.31
CA GLU A 133 -5.57 26.69 -37.12
C GLU A 133 -6.21 26.13 -35.83
N LEU A 134 -5.39 25.47 -35.01
CA LEU A 134 -5.77 24.90 -33.72
C LEU A 134 -5.04 25.67 -32.60
N GLY A 135 -5.78 26.05 -31.56
CA GLY A 135 -5.26 26.83 -30.42
C GLY A 135 -4.17 26.13 -29.61
N HIS A 136 -3.47 26.91 -28.77
CA HIS A 136 -2.20 26.56 -28.08
C HIS A 136 -2.16 25.23 -27.31
N SER A 137 -3.29 24.69 -26.86
CA SER A 137 -3.37 23.39 -26.17
C SER A 137 -3.14 22.19 -27.11
N SER A 138 -3.60 22.28 -28.36
CA SER A 138 -3.53 21.22 -29.37
C SER A 138 -2.13 21.09 -29.99
N THR A 139 -1.41 22.21 -30.10
CA THR A 139 -0.02 22.27 -30.60
C THR A 139 0.96 21.58 -29.65
N ARG A 140 0.65 21.54 -28.35
CA ARG A 140 1.48 20.89 -27.31
C ARG A 140 1.36 19.36 -27.37
N ALA A 141 0.14 18.84 -27.56
CA ALA A 141 -0.11 17.41 -27.76
C ALA A 141 0.53 16.88 -29.05
N LEU A 142 0.43 17.65 -30.15
CA LEU A 142 1.05 17.27 -31.42
C LEU A 142 2.58 17.23 -31.32
N LYS A 143 3.21 18.25 -30.71
CA LYS A 143 4.67 18.24 -30.45
C LYS A 143 5.10 17.08 -29.56
N MET A 144 4.32 16.74 -28.54
CA MET A 144 4.63 15.62 -27.65
C MET A 144 4.59 14.28 -28.39
N LEU A 145 3.65 14.12 -29.32
CA LEU A 145 3.54 12.94 -30.18
C LEU A 145 4.66 12.88 -31.24
N THR A 146 5.06 14.02 -31.81
CA THR A 146 6.19 14.05 -32.77
C THR A 146 7.51 13.70 -32.09
N THR A 147 7.72 14.15 -30.85
CA THR A 147 8.91 13.81 -30.04
C THR A 147 8.92 12.34 -29.61
N MET A 148 7.75 11.74 -29.36
CA MET A 148 7.60 10.31 -29.08
C MET A 148 7.85 9.42 -30.31
N LEU A 149 7.61 9.94 -31.52
CA LEU A 149 7.84 9.22 -32.78
C LEU A 149 9.28 9.35 -33.29
N SER A 150 9.98 10.45 -33.01
CA SER A 150 11.38 10.66 -33.41
C SER A 150 12.40 9.94 -32.51
N SER A 151 12.01 9.55 -31.30
CA SER A 151 12.83 8.74 -30.38
C SER A 151 12.91 7.25 -30.75
N VAL A 152 12.18 6.80 -31.79
CA VAL A 152 12.25 5.44 -32.34
C VAL A 152 13.27 5.35 -33.49
N SER A 153 14.41 6.04 -33.35
CA SER A 153 15.55 5.91 -34.27
C SER A 153 16.51 4.85 -33.73
N LEU A 154 16.55 3.71 -34.41
CA LEU A 154 17.43 2.56 -34.12
C LEU A 154 18.92 2.96 -34.20
N LEU A 155 19.58 3.08 -33.06
CA LEU A 155 21.05 2.97 -32.95
C LEU A 155 21.43 1.49 -32.82
N PRO A 156 22.33 0.95 -33.65
CA PRO A 156 22.80 -0.43 -33.50
C PRO A 156 23.80 -0.49 -32.34
N GLY A 157 23.43 -1.15 -31.23
CA GLY A 157 24.41 -1.50 -30.19
C GLY A 157 24.01 -1.28 -28.73
N SER A 158 22.76 -0.93 -28.40
CA SER A 158 22.31 -0.80 -27.01
C SER A 158 21.32 -1.92 -26.68
N THR A 159 21.69 -2.79 -25.75
CA THR A 159 20.79 -3.76 -25.11
C THR A 159 19.63 -3.00 -24.48
N MET A 160 18.48 -2.98 -25.16
CA MET A 160 17.24 -2.53 -24.55
C MET A 160 16.90 -3.49 -23.42
N LEU A 161 16.97 -2.98 -22.19
CA LEU A 161 16.27 -3.54 -21.05
C LEU A 161 14.80 -3.65 -21.44
N ARG A 162 14.39 -4.89 -21.69
CA ARG A 162 13.02 -5.31 -21.95
C ARG A 162 12.17 -4.82 -20.77
N ALA A 163 11.18 -3.96 -21.03
CA ALA A 163 10.13 -3.68 -20.06
C ALA A 163 9.57 -5.01 -19.56
N PRO A 164 9.33 -5.19 -18.24
CA PRO A 164 8.92 -6.47 -17.70
C PRO A 164 7.60 -6.85 -18.33
N THR A 165 7.63 -7.86 -19.20
CA THR A 165 6.43 -8.64 -19.53
C THR A 165 5.89 -9.14 -18.21
N ALA A 166 4.68 -8.70 -17.83
CA ALA A 166 3.95 -9.24 -16.70
C ALA A 166 3.99 -10.77 -16.79
N GLN A 167 4.81 -11.41 -15.96
CA GLN A 167 4.76 -12.85 -15.79
C GLN A 167 3.34 -13.15 -15.32
N ARG A 168 2.69 -14.15 -15.93
CA ARG A 168 1.51 -14.77 -15.33
C ARG A 168 1.96 -15.23 -13.95
N GLY A 169 1.55 -14.52 -12.90
CA GLY A 169 1.88 -14.90 -11.52
C GLY A 169 1.49 -16.35 -11.30
N ALA A 170 2.47 -17.17 -10.93
CA ALA A 170 2.21 -18.52 -10.46
C ALA A 170 1.35 -18.43 -9.21
N LEU A 171 0.58 -19.48 -8.89
CA LEU A 171 -0.08 -19.55 -7.59
C LEU A 171 1.00 -19.50 -6.51
N VAL A 172 0.77 -18.72 -5.45
CA VAL A 172 1.66 -18.71 -4.28
C VAL A 172 1.70 -20.16 -3.77
N GLN A 173 2.86 -20.82 -3.90
CA GLN A 173 3.03 -22.17 -3.36
C GLN A 173 3.15 -22.07 -1.85
N MET A 174 2.01 -22.14 -1.19
CA MET A 174 1.89 -22.09 0.25
C MET A 174 2.44 -23.38 0.85
N GLY A 175 3.61 -23.31 1.47
CA GLY A 175 3.94 -24.29 2.51
C GLY A 175 3.08 -23.95 3.71
N GLY A 176 2.13 -24.81 4.10
CA GLY A 176 1.27 -24.63 5.28
C GLY A 176 2.02 -24.39 6.60
N ASP A 177 3.35 -24.57 6.59
CA ASP A 177 4.28 -24.35 7.71
C ASP A 177 4.88 -22.94 7.81
N ARG A 178 4.57 -22.01 6.88
CA ARG A 178 5.26 -20.71 6.78
C ARG A 178 4.49 -19.50 7.32
N ALA A 179 3.21 -19.63 7.63
CA ALA A 179 2.35 -18.51 8.01
C ALA A 179 2.12 -18.46 9.53
N ALA A 180 2.30 -17.29 10.14
CA ALA A 180 1.96 -17.09 11.56
C ALA A 180 0.45 -16.95 11.81
N ALA A 181 -0.29 -16.37 10.85
CA ALA A 181 -1.73 -16.16 10.99
C ALA A 181 -2.53 -17.43 10.64
N PRO A 182 -3.67 -17.70 11.32
CA PRO A 182 -4.47 -18.91 11.12
C PRO A 182 -5.33 -18.81 9.84
N VAL A 183 -4.69 -18.81 8.66
CA VAL A 183 -5.35 -18.70 7.34
C VAL A 183 -4.77 -19.72 6.36
N LEU A 184 -5.43 -19.83 5.19
CA LEU A 184 -4.88 -20.48 3.99
C LEU A 184 -4.51 -21.97 4.13
N THR A 185 -5.00 -22.65 5.17
CA THR A 185 -4.98 -24.11 5.30
C THR A 185 -6.40 -24.64 5.44
N GLU A 186 -6.64 -25.88 5.02
CA GLU A 186 -7.95 -26.51 5.16
C GLU A 186 -8.35 -26.63 6.64
N GLU A 187 -7.39 -26.98 7.50
CA GLU A 187 -7.59 -27.08 8.95
C GLU A 187 -8.02 -25.73 9.55
N ASN A 188 -7.28 -24.66 9.25
CA ASN A 188 -7.61 -23.31 9.73
C ASN A 188 -8.99 -22.87 9.26
N LEU A 189 -9.33 -23.12 7.99
CA LEU A 189 -10.63 -22.77 7.44
C LEU A 189 -11.77 -23.50 8.16
N ARG A 190 -11.64 -24.81 8.37
CA ARG A 190 -12.64 -25.62 9.08
C ARG A 190 -12.79 -25.19 10.54
N GLU A 191 -11.68 -25.01 11.24
CA GLU A 191 -11.67 -24.65 12.67
C GLU A 191 -12.21 -23.23 12.88
N THR A 192 -11.83 -22.28 12.03
CA THR A 192 -12.35 -20.90 12.06
C THR A 192 -13.86 -20.89 11.86
N LEU A 193 -14.37 -21.59 10.84
CA LEU A 193 -15.81 -21.67 10.59
C LEU A 193 -16.54 -22.28 11.78
N LYS A 194 -16.05 -23.41 12.30
CA LYS A 194 -16.63 -24.08 13.47
C LYS A 194 -16.70 -23.13 14.66
N ARG A 195 -15.59 -22.53 15.07
CA ARG A 195 -15.52 -21.59 16.20
C ARG A 195 -16.38 -20.35 15.99
N SER A 196 -16.49 -19.85 14.75
CA SER A 196 -17.31 -18.67 14.44
C SER A 196 -18.83 -18.91 14.60
N LEU A 197 -19.25 -20.18 14.57
CA LEU A 197 -20.64 -20.60 14.77
C LEU A 197 -20.96 -20.94 16.24
N GLU A 198 -19.94 -21.04 17.09
CA GLU A 198 -20.08 -21.24 18.54
C GLU A 198 -20.30 -19.89 19.25
N ASP A 199 -20.77 -19.92 20.50
CA ASP A 199 -20.91 -18.71 21.32
C ASP A 199 -19.57 -17.99 21.47
N ASN A 200 -19.58 -16.64 21.51
CA ASN A 200 -18.37 -15.84 21.67
C ASN A 200 -17.91 -15.88 23.14
N PRO A 201 -16.85 -16.63 23.49
CA PRO A 201 -16.40 -16.71 24.87
C PRO A 201 -15.67 -15.42 25.26
N LYS A 202 -15.80 -15.04 26.53
CA LYS A 202 -15.01 -13.95 27.12
C LYS A 202 -13.52 -14.26 26.98
N LYS A 203 -12.74 -13.27 26.56
CA LYS A 203 -11.28 -13.33 26.40
C LYS A 203 -10.58 -12.70 27.59
N TYR A 204 -9.50 -13.33 28.00
CA TYR A 204 -8.71 -12.91 29.16
C TYR A 204 -7.36 -12.36 28.70
N ILE A 205 -7.23 -11.03 28.78
CA ILE A 205 -6.19 -10.24 28.12
C ILE A 205 -5.00 -10.02 29.05
N ALA A 206 -3.82 -10.40 28.58
CA ALA A 206 -2.54 -9.90 29.06
C ALA A 206 -2.07 -8.77 28.12
N LEU A 207 -1.97 -7.54 28.63
CA LEU A 207 -1.61 -6.39 27.81
C LEU A 207 -0.17 -5.96 28.06
N LEU A 208 0.68 -6.11 27.05
CA LEU A 208 2.05 -5.62 27.09
C LEU A 208 2.12 -4.19 26.58
N GLY A 209 2.70 -3.26 27.34
CA GLY A 209 2.80 -1.85 26.93
C GLY A 209 1.49 -1.07 27.08
N SER A 210 0.81 -1.20 28.22
CA SER A 210 -0.51 -0.62 28.50
C SER A 210 -0.58 0.90 28.43
N THR A 211 0.55 1.59 28.64
CA THR A 211 0.62 3.06 28.66
C THR A 211 0.99 3.67 27.30
N GLY A 212 1.19 2.85 26.26
CA GLY A 212 1.40 3.30 24.88
C GLY A 212 0.08 3.48 24.13
N SER A 213 0.13 3.98 22.89
CA SER A 213 -1.06 4.25 22.06
C SER A 213 -1.93 3.00 21.83
N ILE A 214 -1.32 1.86 21.48
CA ILE A 214 -2.05 0.58 21.34
C ILE A 214 -2.62 0.13 22.69
N GLY A 215 -1.84 0.27 23.76
CA GLY A 215 -2.26 -0.15 25.10
C GLY A 215 -3.47 0.62 25.61
N THR A 216 -3.47 1.94 25.49
CA THR A 216 -4.61 2.77 25.91
C THR A 216 -5.85 2.46 25.09
N GLN A 217 -5.74 2.31 23.77
CA GLN A 217 -6.86 1.95 22.90
C GLN A 217 -7.39 0.54 23.17
N THR A 218 -6.52 -0.40 23.52
CA THR A 218 -6.91 -1.75 23.94
C THR A 218 -7.73 -1.69 25.23
N LEU A 219 -7.30 -0.89 26.21
CA LEU A 219 -8.05 -0.68 27.45
C LEU A 219 -9.38 0.04 27.20
N ASP A 220 -9.45 0.96 26.24
CA ASP A 220 -10.70 1.60 25.82
C ASP A 220 -11.70 0.57 25.28
N ILE A 221 -11.23 -0.39 24.47
CA ILE A 221 -12.05 -1.51 24.00
C ILE A 221 -12.49 -2.40 25.17
N CYS A 222 -11.58 -2.79 26.07
CA CYS A 222 -11.94 -3.63 27.22
C CYS A 222 -12.96 -2.97 28.14
N ARG A 223 -12.86 -1.64 28.35
CA ARG A 223 -13.83 -0.85 29.12
C ARG A 223 -15.21 -0.81 28.46
N GLU A 224 -15.26 -0.68 27.14
CA GLU A 224 -16.51 -0.61 26.39
C GLU A 224 -17.21 -1.96 26.23
N TYR A 225 -16.44 -3.05 26.18
CA TYR A 225 -16.95 -4.40 25.94
C TYR A 225 -16.57 -5.37 27.07
N PRO A 226 -16.94 -5.09 28.34
CA PRO A 226 -16.51 -5.88 29.50
C PRO A 226 -17.12 -7.29 29.55
N ASP A 227 -18.20 -7.55 28.79
CA ASP A 227 -18.77 -8.88 28.63
C ASP A 227 -17.90 -9.79 27.76
N TYR A 228 -17.07 -9.21 26.89
CA TYR A 228 -16.20 -9.91 25.96
C TYR A 228 -14.74 -9.94 26.38
N PHE A 229 -14.29 -8.98 27.21
CA PHE A 229 -12.89 -8.85 27.57
C PHE A 229 -12.69 -8.63 29.07
N GLU A 230 -11.65 -9.25 29.62
CA GLU A 230 -11.19 -9.02 30.99
C GLU A 230 -9.67 -8.85 31.00
N VAL A 231 -9.18 -7.83 31.69
CA VAL A 231 -7.74 -7.57 31.78
C VAL A 231 -7.15 -8.35 32.96
N ILE A 232 -6.27 -9.30 32.68
CA ILE A 232 -5.62 -10.15 33.68
C ILE A 232 -4.28 -9.58 34.11
N SER A 233 -3.52 -9.00 33.18
CA SER A 233 -2.21 -8.43 33.47
C SER A 233 -1.92 -7.22 32.60
N LEU A 234 -1.08 -6.33 33.13
CA LEU A 234 -0.58 -5.14 32.43
C LEU A 234 0.95 -5.14 32.47
N SER A 235 1.61 -4.61 31.46
CA SER A 235 2.99 -4.16 31.58
C SER A 235 3.19 -2.75 31.05
N ALA A 236 4.12 -2.01 31.62
CA ALA A 236 4.48 -0.68 31.14
C ALA A 236 5.97 -0.39 31.27
N GLY A 237 6.42 0.63 30.54
CA GLY A 237 7.80 1.12 30.59
C GLY A 237 8.09 1.88 31.89
N ALA A 238 7.83 3.19 31.88
CA ALA A 238 8.18 4.10 32.98
C ALA A 238 7.08 5.12 33.35
N ASN A 239 5.90 5.06 32.71
CA ASN A 239 4.78 5.97 32.96
C ASN A 239 3.91 5.48 34.13
N VAL A 240 4.45 5.58 35.35
CA VAL A 240 3.80 5.07 36.57
C VAL A 240 2.53 5.81 36.95
N GLU A 241 2.38 7.08 36.56
CA GLU A 241 1.13 7.82 36.80
C GLU A 241 -0.04 7.20 36.04
N LEU A 242 0.11 7.00 34.73
CA LEU A 242 -0.95 6.39 33.92
C LEU A 242 -1.16 4.94 34.32
N LEU A 243 -0.08 4.18 34.55
CA LEU A 243 -0.17 2.80 35.00
C LEU A 243 -0.97 2.66 36.31
N ALA A 244 -0.74 3.53 37.30
CA ALA A 244 -1.50 3.50 38.55
C ALA A 244 -3.02 3.69 38.33
N LYS A 245 -3.40 4.59 37.41
CA LYS A 245 -4.82 4.80 37.02
C LYS A 245 -5.40 3.55 36.36
N GLN A 246 -4.65 2.92 35.47
CA GLN A 246 -5.05 1.68 34.80
C GLN A 246 -5.21 0.51 35.79
N ILE A 247 -4.30 0.38 36.76
CA ILE A 247 -4.42 -0.65 37.81
C ILE A 247 -5.66 -0.44 38.67
N ALA A 248 -5.95 0.82 39.03
CA ALA A 248 -7.13 1.16 39.82
C ALA A 248 -8.45 0.80 39.11
N GLU A 249 -8.47 0.93 37.79
CA GLU A 249 -9.65 0.67 36.98
C GLU A 249 -9.85 -0.81 36.66
N PHE A 250 -8.79 -1.48 36.21
CA PHE A 250 -8.89 -2.83 35.64
C PHE A 250 -8.53 -3.94 36.64
N GLU A 251 -8.02 -3.58 37.82
CA GLU A 251 -7.65 -4.50 38.90
C GLU A 251 -6.88 -5.76 38.42
N PRO A 252 -5.82 -5.62 37.61
CA PRO A 252 -5.08 -6.76 37.07
C PRO A 252 -4.44 -7.58 38.20
N LYS A 253 -4.21 -8.87 37.97
CA LYS A 253 -3.56 -9.77 38.93
C LYS A 253 -2.05 -9.55 38.99
N VAL A 254 -1.43 -9.29 37.83
CA VAL A 254 0.02 -9.13 37.65
C VAL A 254 0.32 -7.83 36.89
N VAL A 255 1.34 -7.10 37.33
CA VAL A 255 1.84 -5.89 36.69
C VAL A 255 3.34 -5.98 36.47
N GLY A 256 3.76 -5.84 35.21
CA GLY A 256 5.16 -5.68 34.82
C GLY A 256 5.57 -4.22 34.73
N LEU A 257 6.65 -3.80 35.37
CA LEU A 257 7.22 -2.45 35.24
C LEU A 257 8.68 -2.50 34.81
N ALA A 258 8.98 -2.06 33.58
CA ALA A 258 10.36 -2.11 33.07
C ALA A 258 11.32 -1.23 33.88
N ALA A 259 10.87 -0.03 34.29
CA ALA A 259 11.63 0.91 35.11
C ALA A 259 11.61 0.50 36.60
N ALA A 260 12.49 -0.44 36.98
CA ALA A 260 12.56 -0.97 38.34
C ALA A 260 12.76 0.11 39.41
N GLU A 261 13.50 1.16 39.08
CA GLU A 261 13.73 2.31 39.95
C GLU A 261 12.45 3.10 40.30
N LYS A 262 11.36 2.91 39.54
CA LYS A 262 10.07 3.58 39.77
C LYS A 262 9.05 2.73 40.53
N GLU A 263 9.42 1.54 40.99
CA GLU A 263 8.49 0.67 41.73
C GLU A 263 7.95 1.34 42.99
N GLY A 264 8.82 2.02 43.75
CA GLY A 264 8.43 2.74 44.97
C GLY A 264 7.36 3.79 44.70
N GLU A 265 7.56 4.61 43.66
CA GLU A 265 6.60 5.63 43.22
C GLU A 265 5.24 5.00 42.85
N LEU A 266 5.25 3.88 42.12
CA LEU A 266 4.02 3.17 41.76
C LEU A 266 3.26 2.69 43.02
N ARG A 267 3.96 2.08 43.98
CA ARG A 267 3.35 1.58 45.22
C ARG A 267 2.75 2.71 46.06
N GLU A 268 3.43 3.84 46.15
CA GLU A 268 2.92 5.03 46.85
C GLU A 268 1.64 5.55 46.21
N ARG A 269 1.59 5.64 44.87
CA ARG A 269 0.39 6.06 44.13
C ARG A 269 -0.78 5.11 44.34
N LEU A 270 -0.55 3.80 44.30
CA LEU A 270 -1.60 2.80 44.56
C LEU A 270 -2.14 2.90 45.99
N LYS A 271 -1.26 3.07 46.98
CA LYS A 271 -1.64 3.27 48.38
C LYS A 271 -2.45 4.55 48.56
N ALA A 272 -2.04 5.65 47.94
CA ALA A 272 -2.76 6.93 48.00
C ALA A 272 -4.15 6.84 47.35
N ALA A 273 -4.31 6.03 46.31
CA ALA A 273 -5.59 5.76 45.65
C ALA A 273 -6.48 4.74 46.39
N GLY A 274 -6.00 4.12 47.47
CA GLY A 274 -6.74 3.08 48.20
C GLY A 274 -6.87 1.77 47.42
N VAL A 275 -6.04 1.55 46.41
CA VAL A 275 -6.08 0.38 45.52
C VAL A 275 -5.22 -0.74 46.11
N LYS A 276 -5.75 -1.96 46.13
CA LYS A 276 -4.96 -3.15 46.49
C LYS A 276 -3.87 -3.36 45.45
N ALA A 277 -2.61 -3.39 45.89
CA ALA A 277 -1.50 -3.62 44.97
C ALA A 277 -1.56 -5.04 44.38
N PRO A 278 -1.39 -5.17 43.05
CA PRO A 278 -1.24 -6.47 42.39
C PRO A 278 0.15 -7.06 42.67
N GLU A 279 0.42 -8.24 42.12
CA GLU A 279 1.79 -8.73 42.03
C GLU A 279 2.57 -7.83 41.05
N ILE A 280 3.59 -7.12 41.55
CA ILE A 280 4.42 -6.23 40.73
C ILE A 280 5.76 -6.90 40.50
N VAL A 281 6.13 -7.09 39.22
CA VAL A 281 7.42 -7.62 38.78
C VAL A 281 8.13 -6.54 37.98
N THR A 282 9.42 -6.31 38.28
CA THR A 282 10.17 -5.19 37.71
C THR A 282 11.31 -5.64 36.79
N GLY A 283 11.85 -4.71 36.00
CA GLY A 283 12.97 -4.96 35.09
C GLY A 283 12.58 -5.75 33.85
N SER A 284 13.55 -6.47 33.27
CA SER A 284 13.36 -7.31 32.07
C SER A 284 12.27 -8.36 32.26
N ASP A 285 12.16 -8.90 33.47
CA ASP A 285 11.27 -10.01 33.79
C ASP A 285 9.81 -9.56 33.89
N GLY A 286 9.56 -8.26 34.11
CA GLY A 286 8.21 -7.71 34.26
C GLY A 286 7.31 -7.95 33.04
N GLN A 287 7.84 -7.79 31.83
CA GLN A 287 7.04 -8.04 30.62
C GLN A 287 6.74 -9.54 30.44
N ILE A 288 7.70 -10.40 30.76
CA ILE A 288 7.52 -11.86 30.71
C ILE A 288 6.45 -12.26 31.72
N ALA A 289 6.54 -11.79 32.97
CA ALA A 289 5.56 -12.06 34.02
C ALA A 289 4.14 -11.66 33.63
N ALA A 290 3.97 -10.49 33.00
CA ALA A 290 2.68 -10.08 32.46
C ALA A 290 2.21 -11.02 31.32
N ALA A 291 3.10 -11.35 30.38
CA ALA A 291 2.80 -12.19 29.22
C ALA A 291 2.44 -13.64 29.58
N VAL A 292 2.94 -14.15 30.71
CA VAL A 292 2.68 -15.51 31.23
C VAL A 292 1.72 -15.55 32.43
N ALA A 293 1.11 -14.41 32.78
CA ALA A 293 0.21 -14.30 33.94
C ALA A 293 -0.91 -15.37 33.92
N PRO A 294 -1.12 -16.13 35.01
CA PRO A 294 -2.12 -17.21 35.03
C PRO A 294 -3.54 -16.73 34.73
N GLY A 295 -4.24 -17.46 33.88
CA GLY A 295 -5.63 -17.18 33.50
C GLY A 295 -5.80 -16.26 32.28
N ALA A 296 -4.73 -15.66 31.75
CA ALA A 296 -4.79 -15.00 30.46
C ALA A 296 -4.71 -16.02 29.31
N ASP A 297 -5.55 -15.84 28.29
CA ASP A 297 -5.58 -16.67 27.07
C ASP A 297 -5.09 -15.92 25.83
N THR A 298 -5.10 -14.58 25.87
CA THR A 298 -4.76 -13.69 24.76
C THR A 298 -3.77 -12.65 25.23
N VAL A 299 -2.66 -12.48 24.51
CA VAL A 299 -1.63 -11.49 24.76
C VAL A 299 -1.67 -10.42 23.69
N VAL A 300 -1.89 -9.16 24.06
CA VAL A 300 -1.83 -8.02 23.15
C VAL A 300 -0.45 -7.38 23.25
N THR A 301 0.29 -7.31 22.13
CA THR A 301 1.67 -6.81 22.10
C THR A 301 1.72 -5.31 21.77
N GLY A 302 1.43 -4.44 22.73
CA GLY A 302 1.49 -2.97 22.58
C GLY A 302 2.85 -2.34 22.89
N VAL A 303 3.90 -3.14 23.06
CA VAL A 303 5.28 -2.69 23.24
C VAL A 303 5.92 -2.27 21.92
N VAL A 304 7.00 -1.50 21.97
CA VAL A 304 7.73 -1.02 20.78
C VAL A 304 9.05 -1.76 20.65
N GLY A 305 9.41 -2.12 19.42
CA GLY A 305 10.68 -2.74 19.07
C GLY A 305 10.85 -4.17 19.56
N VAL A 306 12.09 -4.67 19.49
CA VAL A 306 12.43 -6.07 19.82
C VAL A 306 12.19 -6.46 21.29
N ALA A 307 11.93 -5.49 22.18
CA ALA A 307 11.61 -5.75 23.58
C ALA A 307 10.40 -6.68 23.77
N GLY A 308 9.49 -6.72 22.79
CA GLY A 308 8.35 -7.64 22.77
C GLY A 308 8.66 -9.10 22.43
N LEU A 309 9.87 -9.42 21.96
CA LEU A 309 10.21 -10.74 21.43
C LEU A 309 10.17 -11.84 22.49
N LEU A 310 10.94 -11.69 23.57
CA LEU A 310 11.00 -12.66 24.67
C LEU A 310 9.63 -12.91 25.33
N PRO A 311 8.86 -11.89 25.76
CA PRO A 311 7.55 -12.12 26.36
C PRO A 311 6.57 -12.77 25.38
N THR A 312 6.66 -12.46 24.09
CA THR A 312 5.84 -13.13 23.04
C THR A 312 6.19 -14.61 22.92
N ILE A 313 7.48 -14.96 22.90
CA ILE A 313 7.95 -16.35 22.86
C ILE A 313 7.44 -17.14 24.07
N GLU A 314 7.52 -16.57 25.28
CA GLU A 314 7.02 -17.25 26.48
C GLU A 314 5.51 -17.43 26.47
N ALA A 315 4.76 -16.45 25.96
CA ALA A 315 3.31 -16.60 25.75
C ALA A 315 2.96 -17.70 24.73
N ILE A 316 3.72 -17.79 23.63
CA ILE A 316 3.58 -18.84 22.62
C ILE A 316 3.81 -20.23 23.22
N LYS A 317 4.83 -20.39 24.07
CA LYS A 317 5.13 -21.68 24.74
C LYS A 317 3.96 -22.18 25.59
N LEU A 318 3.12 -21.28 26.08
CA LEU A 318 1.90 -21.57 26.84
C LEU A 318 0.65 -21.78 25.97
N GLY A 319 0.78 -21.75 24.64
CA GLY A 319 -0.35 -21.92 23.71
C GLY A 319 -1.31 -20.72 23.66
N ARG A 320 -0.88 -19.53 24.10
CA ARG A 320 -1.73 -18.33 24.12
C ARG A 320 -1.93 -17.77 22.72
N THR A 321 -3.07 -17.11 22.52
CA THR A 321 -3.28 -16.29 21.32
C THR A 321 -2.45 -15.02 21.43
N ILE A 322 -1.74 -14.64 20.37
CA ILE A 322 -0.95 -13.41 20.29
C ILE A 322 -1.65 -12.42 19.37
N ALA A 323 -2.29 -11.41 19.93
CA ALA A 323 -2.78 -10.24 19.20
C ALA A 323 -1.58 -9.31 18.92
N LEU A 324 -0.95 -9.51 17.76
CA LEU A 324 0.30 -8.89 17.39
C LEU A 324 0.06 -7.47 16.85
N ALA A 325 0.36 -6.46 17.68
CA ALA A 325 0.45 -5.06 17.25
C ALA A 325 1.91 -4.57 17.09
N ASN A 326 2.88 -5.34 17.60
CA ASN A 326 4.30 -5.01 17.49
C ASN A 326 4.91 -5.76 16.31
N LYS A 327 4.99 -5.11 15.14
CA LYS A 327 5.56 -5.71 13.93
C LYS A 327 7.03 -6.10 14.08
N GLU A 328 7.80 -5.32 14.84
CA GLU A 328 9.26 -5.51 14.99
C GLU A 328 9.61 -6.87 15.62
N THR A 329 8.74 -7.38 16.52
CA THR A 329 8.83 -8.72 17.10
C THR A 329 8.81 -9.79 16.01
N LEU A 330 7.86 -9.74 15.08
CA LEU A 330 7.75 -10.74 14.01
C LEU A 330 8.82 -10.54 12.93
N ILE A 331 9.16 -9.30 12.60
CA ILE A 331 10.18 -8.98 11.59
C ILE A 331 11.56 -9.48 12.03
N SER A 332 11.92 -9.23 13.29
CA SER A 332 13.21 -9.66 13.84
C SER A 332 13.21 -11.13 14.24
N GLY A 333 12.08 -11.60 14.78
CA GLY A 333 11.92 -12.91 15.41
C GLY A 333 11.35 -14.01 14.54
N GLY A 334 10.92 -13.72 13.30
CA GLY A 334 10.20 -14.64 12.41
C GLY A 334 10.78 -16.07 12.35
N PRO A 335 12.09 -16.25 12.09
CA PRO A 335 12.73 -17.57 12.05
C PRO A 335 12.57 -18.39 13.33
N VAL A 336 12.50 -17.74 14.50
CA VAL A 336 12.34 -18.39 15.81
C VAL A 336 10.86 -18.53 16.20
N ILE A 337 10.04 -17.53 15.89
CA ILE A 337 8.62 -17.48 16.27
C ILE A 337 7.80 -18.52 15.51
N LEU A 338 8.00 -18.65 14.18
CA LEU A 338 7.17 -19.52 13.35
C LEU A 338 7.22 -20.99 13.77
N PRO A 339 8.41 -21.61 14.01
CA PRO A 339 8.47 -22.97 14.51
C PRO A 339 7.81 -23.15 15.89
N LEU A 340 7.89 -22.13 16.76
CA LEU A 340 7.30 -22.17 18.09
C LEU A 340 5.77 -22.11 18.06
N LEU A 341 5.19 -21.27 17.20
CA LEU A 341 3.73 -21.21 16.99
C LEU A 341 3.20 -22.61 16.63
N LYS A 342 3.82 -23.25 15.64
CA LYS A 342 3.47 -24.61 15.22
C LYS A 342 3.66 -25.64 16.34
N LYS A 343 4.80 -25.61 17.03
CA LYS A 343 5.12 -26.57 18.09
C LYS A 343 4.12 -26.53 19.26
N HIS A 344 3.65 -25.34 19.62
CA HIS A 344 2.81 -25.13 20.79
C HIS A 344 1.31 -24.94 20.45
N GLY A 345 0.94 -24.95 19.17
CA GLY A 345 -0.44 -24.73 18.73
C GLY A 345 -0.96 -23.33 19.08
N ALA A 346 -0.07 -22.36 19.29
CA ALA A 346 -0.42 -20.98 19.55
C ALA A 346 -0.86 -20.28 18.25
N VAL A 347 -1.76 -19.31 18.38
CA VAL A 347 -2.32 -18.57 17.25
C VAL A 347 -1.82 -17.13 17.29
N MET A 348 -1.46 -16.56 16.15
CA MET A 348 -1.10 -15.15 16.03
C MET A 348 -2.13 -14.39 15.18
N THR A 349 -2.80 -13.40 15.75
CA THR A 349 -3.77 -12.54 15.05
C THR A 349 -3.16 -11.15 14.82
N PRO A 350 -3.16 -10.62 13.59
CA PRO A 350 -2.56 -9.31 13.32
C PRO A 350 -3.47 -8.16 13.76
N ALA A 351 -2.88 -7.22 14.50
CA ALA A 351 -3.52 -5.98 14.93
C ALA A 351 -2.98 -4.74 14.20
N ASP A 352 -1.91 -4.86 13.39
CA ASP A 352 -1.55 -3.81 12.44
C ASP A 352 -2.66 -3.66 11.38
N SER A 353 -2.93 -2.44 10.93
CA SER A 353 -4.18 -2.11 10.23
C SER A 353 -4.28 -2.82 8.87
N GLU A 354 -3.18 -2.83 8.13
CA GLU A 354 -3.03 -3.45 6.83
C GLU A 354 -3.13 -4.98 6.92
N HIS A 355 -2.46 -5.59 7.88
CA HIS A 355 -2.44 -7.04 8.04
C HIS A 355 -3.73 -7.55 8.66
N SER A 356 -4.35 -6.79 9.56
CA SER A 356 -5.71 -7.07 10.01
C SER A 356 -6.70 -7.00 8.85
N ALA A 357 -6.54 -6.05 7.93
CA ALA A 357 -7.35 -5.96 6.71
C ALA A 357 -7.15 -7.18 5.79
N ILE A 358 -5.90 -7.57 5.53
CA ILE A 358 -5.58 -8.79 4.76
C ILE A 358 -6.16 -10.02 5.44
N PHE A 359 -5.94 -10.18 6.75
CA PHE A 359 -6.44 -11.29 7.54
C PHE A 359 -7.96 -11.40 7.47
N GLN A 360 -8.68 -10.27 7.56
CA GLN A 360 -10.13 -10.22 7.38
C GLN A 360 -10.56 -10.64 5.97
N CYS A 361 -9.83 -10.23 4.93
CA CYS A 361 -10.14 -10.63 3.55
C CYS A 361 -9.89 -12.11 3.29
N LEU A 362 -8.93 -12.71 4.01
CA LEU A 362 -8.58 -14.13 3.89
C LEU A 362 -9.54 -15.07 4.64
N GLN A 363 -10.44 -14.54 5.48
CA GLN A 363 -11.42 -15.39 6.16
C GLN A 363 -12.40 -15.98 5.15
N GLY A 364 -12.28 -17.28 4.89
CA GLY A 364 -13.09 -17.99 3.89
C GLY A 364 -12.42 -18.16 2.54
N VAL A 365 -11.20 -17.64 2.33
CA VAL A 365 -10.40 -17.90 1.13
C VAL A 365 -9.80 -19.31 1.22
N PRO A 366 -10.06 -20.21 0.26
CA PRO A 366 -9.48 -21.54 0.28
C PRO A 366 -7.94 -21.53 0.16
N PRO A 367 -7.26 -22.60 0.59
CA PRO A 367 -5.84 -22.79 0.30
C PRO A 367 -5.53 -22.62 -1.19
N ASP A 368 -4.29 -22.21 -1.50
CA ASP A 368 -3.79 -21.99 -2.88
C ASP A 368 -4.61 -20.99 -3.73
N SER A 369 -5.55 -20.26 -3.11
CA SER A 369 -6.39 -19.30 -3.80
C SER A 369 -5.90 -17.86 -3.69
N LEU A 370 -4.90 -17.59 -2.83
CA LEU A 370 -4.25 -16.29 -2.76
C LEU A 370 -3.25 -16.15 -3.91
N ARG A 371 -3.42 -15.10 -4.73
CA ARG A 371 -2.50 -14.76 -5.83
C ARG A 371 -1.52 -13.66 -5.43
N ARG A 372 -2.00 -12.58 -4.81
CA ARG A 372 -1.14 -11.49 -4.33
C ARG A 372 -1.78 -10.69 -3.21
N VAL A 373 -0.93 -10.04 -2.42
CA VAL A 373 -1.31 -9.05 -1.40
C VAL A 373 -1.22 -7.65 -2.00
N ILE A 374 -2.22 -6.82 -1.74
CA ILE A 374 -2.23 -5.40 -2.03
C ILE A 374 -2.06 -4.66 -0.70
N LEU A 375 -0.83 -4.23 -0.42
CA LEU A 375 -0.44 -3.58 0.82
C LEU A 375 -0.52 -2.06 0.66
N THR A 376 -1.59 -1.44 1.13
CA THR A 376 -1.81 0.00 0.95
C THR A 376 -1.01 0.83 1.95
N ALA A 377 -0.61 2.05 1.58
CA ALA A 377 0.13 2.98 2.43
C ALA A 377 -0.42 4.42 2.32
N SER A 378 -0.39 5.22 3.39
CA SER A 378 -0.82 6.63 3.34
C SER A 378 0.09 7.53 2.47
N GLY A 379 1.35 7.11 2.28
CA GLY A 379 2.44 7.88 1.67
C GLY A 379 3.18 8.83 2.63
N GLY A 380 2.75 8.92 3.90
CA GLY A 380 3.40 9.72 4.93
C GLY A 380 3.39 11.24 4.68
N ALA A 381 4.21 11.96 5.44
CA ALA A 381 4.25 13.43 5.47
C ALA A 381 4.67 14.07 4.12
N PHE A 382 5.42 13.33 3.29
CA PHE A 382 6.00 13.81 2.03
C PHE A 382 5.30 13.25 0.78
N ARG A 383 4.09 12.69 0.93
CA ARG A 383 3.34 12.08 -0.18
C ARG A 383 3.07 13.03 -1.36
N ASP A 384 2.90 14.31 -1.08
CA ASP A 384 2.57 15.35 -2.07
C ASP A 384 3.80 16.08 -2.64
N PHE A 385 5.00 15.71 -2.20
CA PHE A 385 6.27 16.22 -2.74
C PHE A 385 6.75 15.31 -3.87
N SER A 386 7.35 15.89 -4.91
CA SER A 386 8.25 15.15 -5.80
C SER A 386 9.56 14.80 -5.10
N ALA A 387 10.31 13.85 -5.66
CA ALA A 387 11.63 13.48 -5.13
C ALA A 387 12.58 14.70 -5.16
N GLU A 388 12.57 15.46 -6.25
CA GLU A 388 13.44 16.63 -6.45
C GLU A 388 13.13 17.74 -5.44
N GLU A 389 11.85 18.02 -5.18
CA GLU A 389 11.43 19.03 -4.19
C GLU A 389 11.86 18.63 -2.79
N LEU A 390 11.69 17.36 -2.41
CA LEU A 390 12.08 16.88 -1.08
C LEU A 390 13.61 16.92 -0.90
N MET A 391 14.38 16.52 -1.91
CA MET A 391 15.84 16.58 -1.87
C MET A 391 16.35 18.02 -1.77
N ALA A 392 15.77 18.93 -2.55
CA ALA A 392 16.11 20.35 -2.49
C ALA A 392 15.78 20.96 -1.12
N LEU A 393 14.59 20.65 -0.58
CA LEU A 393 14.18 21.12 0.75
C LEU A 393 15.05 20.53 1.86
N ASN A 394 15.36 19.24 1.82
CA ASN A 394 16.23 18.60 2.82
C ASN A 394 17.64 19.20 2.81
N LYS A 395 18.17 19.54 1.64
CA LYS A 395 19.49 20.20 1.52
C LYS A 395 19.47 21.64 2.03
N ALA A 396 18.40 22.39 1.76
CA ALA A 396 18.30 23.80 2.13
C ALA A 396 17.88 23.99 3.60
N GLU A 397 16.95 23.19 4.09
CA GLU A 397 16.30 23.32 5.40
C GLU A 397 16.04 21.93 6.05
N PRO A 398 17.09 21.19 6.44
CA PRO A 398 16.96 19.85 7.01
C PRO A 398 16.10 19.83 8.29
N GLU A 399 16.11 20.94 9.05
CA GLU A 399 15.28 21.08 10.24
C GLU A 399 13.78 21.17 9.97
N THR A 400 13.41 21.82 8.86
CA THR A 400 12.02 21.88 8.41
C THR A 400 11.54 20.48 8.02
N VAL A 401 12.39 19.70 7.32
CA VAL A 401 12.11 18.31 6.96
C VAL A 401 11.99 17.43 8.21
N ARG A 402 12.89 17.54 9.18
CA ARG A 402 12.82 16.76 10.43
C ARG A 402 11.52 16.99 11.19
N LYS A 403 11.13 18.25 11.40
CA LYS A 403 9.85 18.59 12.06
C LYS A 403 8.65 18.04 11.30
N LYS A 404 8.65 18.14 9.97
CA LYS A 404 7.56 17.62 9.14
C LYS A 404 7.50 16.09 9.16
N ALA A 405 8.64 15.39 9.20
CA ALA A 405 8.72 13.93 9.32
C ALA A 405 8.13 13.40 10.63
N THR A 406 8.00 14.23 11.67
CA THR A 406 7.33 13.89 12.94
C THR A 406 5.83 14.19 12.97
N THR A 407 5.20 14.44 11.82
CA THR A 407 3.76 14.68 11.68
C THR A 407 3.15 13.70 10.69
N HIS A 408 1.86 13.35 10.84
CA HIS A 408 1.16 12.46 9.93
C HIS A 408 -0.19 13.04 9.46
N PRO A 409 -0.56 12.94 8.16
CA PRO A 409 -1.79 13.55 7.66
C PRO A 409 -3.11 12.93 8.16
N ASN A 410 -3.10 11.62 8.46
CA ASN A 410 -4.33 10.85 8.70
C ASN A 410 -4.43 10.21 10.09
N TRP A 411 -3.33 10.16 10.84
CA TRP A 411 -3.22 9.31 12.04
C TRP A 411 -2.50 10.07 13.15
N ASP A 412 -2.93 9.88 14.39
CA ASP A 412 -2.17 10.29 15.57
C ASP A 412 -1.41 9.08 16.12
N MET A 413 -0.08 9.11 16.05
CA MET A 413 0.77 7.96 16.30
C MET A 413 2.06 8.34 17.03
N GLY A 414 2.71 7.34 17.63
CA GLY A 414 4.00 7.52 18.29
C GLY A 414 5.09 8.03 17.34
N ALA A 415 6.06 8.76 17.89
CA ALA A 415 7.07 9.46 17.09
C ALA A 415 7.91 8.54 16.16
N LYS A 416 8.22 7.30 16.59
CA LYS A 416 8.98 6.33 15.79
C LYS A 416 8.23 5.95 14.52
N ILE A 417 7.00 5.45 14.66
CA ILE A 417 6.16 5.05 13.51
C ILE A 417 5.81 6.23 12.60
N THR A 418 5.66 7.44 13.14
CA THR A 418 5.43 8.64 12.34
C THR A 418 6.60 8.94 11.40
N VAL A 419 7.85 8.83 11.89
CA VAL A 419 9.06 8.98 11.04
C VAL A 419 9.18 7.82 10.06
N ASP A 420 8.92 6.58 10.48
CA ASP A 420 8.94 5.41 9.58
C ASP A 420 7.89 5.52 8.47
N SER A 421 6.74 6.13 8.74
CA SER A 421 5.72 6.42 7.73
C SER A 421 6.21 7.51 6.77
N ALA A 422 6.90 8.54 7.27
CA ALA A 422 7.48 9.59 6.45
C ALA A 422 8.58 9.09 5.50
N THR A 423 9.39 8.12 5.92
CA THR A 423 10.43 7.46 5.08
C THR A 423 9.90 6.29 4.25
N MET A 424 8.65 5.89 4.48
CA MET A 424 8.06 4.63 4.05
C MET A 424 8.80 3.36 4.52
N MET A 425 9.72 3.47 5.49
CA MET A 425 10.26 2.28 6.15
C MET A 425 9.18 1.51 6.89
N ASN A 426 8.13 2.17 7.41
CA ASN A 426 6.99 1.49 8.01
C ASN A 426 6.40 0.48 7.02
N LYS A 427 6.18 0.91 5.77
CA LYS A 427 5.65 0.04 4.73
C LYS A 427 6.64 -1.05 4.31
N GLY A 428 7.94 -0.75 4.32
CA GLY A 428 8.98 -1.76 4.09
C GLY A 428 8.97 -2.86 5.16
N LEU A 429 8.90 -2.49 6.44
CA LEU A 429 8.77 -3.42 7.57
C LEU A 429 7.50 -4.28 7.43
N GLU A 430 6.39 -3.67 7.05
CA GLU A 430 5.12 -4.38 6.85
C GLU A 430 5.11 -5.35 5.66
N VAL A 431 5.96 -5.14 4.65
CA VAL A 431 6.17 -6.13 3.58
C VAL A 431 6.77 -7.43 4.17
N ILE A 432 7.76 -7.30 5.06
CA ILE A 432 8.37 -8.46 5.74
C ILE A 432 7.35 -9.10 6.69
N GLU A 433 6.58 -8.30 7.41
CA GLU A 433 5.51 -8.79 8.28
C GLU A 433 4.43 -9.56 7.50
N ALA A 434 4.00 -9.07 6.33
CA ALA A 434 3.03 -9.76 5.48
C ALA A 434 3.56 -11.11 4.96
N HIS A 435 4.85 -11.18 4.63
CA HIS A 435 5.51 -12.44 4.29
C HIS A 435 5.40 -13.45 5.44
N TYR A 436 5.77 -13.07 6.66
CA TYR A 436 5.72 -13.98 7.82
C TYR A 436 4.30 -14.30 8.29
N LEU A 437 3.36 -13.35 8.24
CA LEU A 437 1.98 -13.60 8.66
C LEU A 437 1.24 -14.51 7.71
N PHE A 438 1.43 -14.35 6.40
CA PHE A 438 0.58 -14.96 5.38
C PHE A 438 1.31 -15.93 4.46
N GLY A 439 2.62 -16.14 4.64
CA GLY A 439 3.44 -17.05 3.83
C GLY A 439 3.57 -16.64 2.36
N VAL A 440 3.32 -15.36 2.04
CA VAL A 440 3.31 -14.83 0.66
C VAL A 440 4.73 -14.48 0.23
N ASP A 441 5.12 -14.86 -0.98
CA ASP A 441 6.42 -14.50 -1.53
C ASP A 441 6.52 -12.99 -1.79
N TYR A 442 7.71 -12.41 -1.61
CA TYR A 442 7.92 -10.96 -1.74
C TYR A 442 7.49 -10.39 -3.09
N ASP A 443 7.62 -11.15 -4.17
CA ASP A 443 7.24 -10.71 -5.52
C ASP A 443 5.70 -10.61 -5.69
N ASP A 444 4.94 -11.26 -4.80
CA ASP A 444 3.48 -11.24 -4.75
C ASP A 444 2.92 -10.26 -3.70
N ILE A 445 3.77 -9.37 -3.16
CA ILE A 445 3.36 -8.27 -2.28
C ILE A 445 3.49 -6.94 -3.04
N ASN A 446 2.35 -6.28 -3.29
CA ASN A 446 2.32 -5.02 -4.03
C ASN A 446 2.04 -3.85 -3.08
N VAL A 447 3.05 -2.98 -2.90
CA VAL A 447 2.89 -1.72 -2.16
C VAL A 447 2.16 -0.70 -3.02
N VAL A 448 1.07 -0.13 -2.49
CA VAL A 448 0.24 0.86 -3.20
C VAL A 448 -0.01 2.08 -2.31
N ILE A 449 0.26 3.28 -2.81
CA ILE A 449 -0.08 4.51 -2.08
C ILE A 449 -1.58 4.78 -2.20
N HIS A 450 -2.28 4.78 -1.08
CA HIS A 450 -3.67 5.15 -0.91
C HIS A 450 -3.79 6.28 0.13
N PRO A 451 -3.75 7.57 -0.30
CA PRO A 451 -3.66 8.71 0.62
C PRO A 451 -4.85 8.86 1.57
N GLN A 452 -6.02 8.33 1.22
CA GLN A 452 -7.23 8.46 2.04
C GLN A 452 -7.24 7.50 3.23
N SER A 453 -6.44 6.43 3.22
CA SER A 453 -6.42 5.41 4.29
C SER A 453 -7.81 4.85 4.64
N ILE A 454 -8.64 4.60 3.61
CA ILE A 454 -9.97 4.00 3.76
C ILE A 454 -9.94 2.51 3.44
N ILE A 455 -9.32 2.14 2.32
CA ILE A 455 -8.95 0.76 2.05
C ILE A 455 -7.65 0.52 2.82
N HIS A 456 -7.74 -0.31 3.86
CA HIS A 456 -6.60 -0.59 4.74
C HIS A 456 -5.67 -1.64 4.15
N SER A 457 -6.16 -2.57 3.31
CA SER A 457 -5.41 -3.41 2.36
C SER A 457 -6.38 -4.35 1.62
N GLY A 458 -5.86 -5.15 0.70
CA GLY A 458 -6.64 -6.18 0.01
C GLY A 458 -5.83 -7.37 -0.45
N VAL A 459 -6.53 -8.36 -0.99
CA VAL A 459 -5.96 -9.57 -1.58
C VAL A 459 -6.55 -9.80 -2.96
N GLU A 460 -5.73 -10.20 -3.92
CA GLU A 460 -6.21 -10.75 -5.19
C GLU A 460 -6.20 -12.27 -5.11
N THR A 461 -7.29 -12.89 -5.53
CA THR A 461 -7.46 -14.34 -5.58
C THR A 461 -7.06 -14.92 -6.94
N SER A 462 -6.92 -16.24 -6.99
CA SER A 462 -6.52 -16.99 -8.18
C SER A 462 -7.50 -16.87 -9.34
N ASP A 463 -8.76 -16.51 -9.08
CA ASP A 463 -9.79 -16.20 -10.08
C ASP A 463 -9.82 -14.72 -10.52
N SER A 464 -8.82 -13.93 -10.08
CA SER A 464 -8.68 -12.48 -10.33
C SER A 464 -9.69 -11.58 -9.63
N SER A 465 -10.49 -12.10 -8.68
CA SER A 465 -11.27 -11.26 -7.78
C SER A 465 -10.34 -10.52 -6.81
N VAL A 466 -10.75 -9.31 -6.40
CA VAL A 466 -10.04 -8.54 -5.37
C VAL A 466 -10.98 -8.29 -4.21
N ILE A 467 -10.55 -8.65 -3.00
CA ILE A 467 -11.27 -8.43 -1.75
C ILE A 467 -10.47 -7.42 -0.94
N CYS A 468 -11.11 -6.34 -0.52
CA CYS A 468 -10.51 -5.31 0.32
C CYS A 468 -11.33 -5.13 1.60
N GLN A 469 -10.64 -4.86 2.70
CA GLN A 469 -11.27 -4.37 3.92
C GLN A 469 -11.23 -2.84 3.92
N LEU A 470 -12.38 -2.24 4.24
CA LEU A 470 -12.57 -0.80 4.31
C LEU A 470 -12.97 -0.41 5.73
N GLY A 471 -12.48 0.73 6.18
CA GLY A 471 -12.88 1.32 7.46
C GLY A 471 -12.37 2.75 7.60
N TRP A 472 -12.84 3.43 8.63
CA TRP A 472 -12.19 4.68 9.04
C TRP A 472 -10.76 4.39 9.53
N PRO A 473 -9.83 5.36 9.44
CA PRO A 473 -8.49 5.23 9.99
C PRO A 473 -8.54 5.29 11.52
N ASP A 474 -8.99 4.19 12.13
CA ASP A 474 -9.10 3.98 13.57
C ASP A 474 -8.49 2.63 13.94
N MET A 475 -7.45 2.64 14.79
CA MET A 475 -6.74 1.44 15.23
C MET A 475 -7.58 0.57 16.17
N ARG A 476 -8.67 1.09 16.73
CA ARG A 476 -9.61 0.27 17.51
C ARG A 476 -10.25 -0.83 16.67
N LEU A 477 -10.42 -0.62 15.36
CA LEU A 477 -10.97 -1.62 14.44
C LEU A 477 -10.08 -2.88 14.35
N PRO A 478 -8.78 -2.79 13.99
CA PRO A 478 -7.92 -3.97 13.93
C PRO A 478 -7.59 -4.55 15.31
N ILE A 479 -7.46 -3.73 16.36
CA ILE A 479 -7.25 -4.22 17.73
C ILE A 479 -8.45 -5.07 18.18
N LEU A 480 -9.68 -4.55 18.02
CA LEU A 480 -10.89 -5.28 18.40
C LEU A 480 -10.96 -6.64 17.68
N TYR A 481 -10.74 -6.65 16.37
CA TYR A 481 -10.82 -7.88 15.59
C TYR A 481 -9.74 -8.89 15.94
N SER A 482 -8.50 -8.45 16.21
CA SER A 482 -7.42 -9.36 16.61
C SER A 482 -7.69 -10.04 17.96
N MET A 483 -8.36 -9.35 18.90
CA MET A 483 -8.75 -9.92 20.19
C MET A 483 -10.03 -10.77 20.11
N SER A 484 -11.00 -10.38 19.29
CA SER A 484 -12.30 -11.05 19.22
C SER A 484 -12.34 -12.24 18.25
N TRP A 485 -11.33 -12.39 17.38
CA TRP A 485 -11.32 -13.42 16.34
C TRP A 485 -11.57 -14.83 16.93
N PRO A 486 -12.41 -15.67 16.26
CA PRO A 486 -13.04 -15.46 14.95
C PRO A 486 -14.38 -14.72 14.98
N HIS A 487 -14.82 -14.26 16.15
CA HIS A 487 -16.08 -13.56 16.31
C HIS A 487 -15.96 -12.08 15.98
N ARG A 488 -17.06 -11.48 15.53
CA ARG A 488 -17.22 -10.03 15.42
C ARG A 488 -18.13 -9.55 16.53
N ILE A 489 -17.66 -8.56 17.28
CA ILE A 489 -18.44 -7.93 18.35
C ILE A 489 -19.31 -6.83 17.74
N LYS A 490 -20.56 -6.75 18.20
CA LYS A 490 -21.47 -5.67 17.83
C LYS A 490 -21.01 -4.38 18.50
N VAL A 491 -20.69 -3.38 17.68
CA VAL A 491 -20.31 -2.03 18.09
C VAL A 491 -21.50 -1.10 17.87
N ASP A 492 -21.88 -0.31 18.89
CA ASP A 492 -22.94 0.68 18.77
C ASP A 492 -22.39 2.00 18.21
N TYR A 493 -22.92 2.44 17.07
CA TYR A 493 -22.55 3.73 16.45
C TYR A 493 -22.95 4.91 17.36
N GLY A 494 -22.01 5.80 17.68
CA GLY A 494 -22.30 7.07 18.40
C GLY A 494 -21.49 7.37 19.66
N ARG A 495 -20.40 6.65 19.96
CA ARG A 495 -19.46 7.02 21.04
C ARG A 495 -18.01 6.82 20.61
N GLY A 496 -17.55 7.63 19.66
CA GLY A 496 -16.15 7.64 19.19
C GLY A 496 -15.97 7.35 17.70
N ILE A 497 -16.97 6.74 17.06
CA ILE A 497 -17.13 6.75 15.60
C ILE A 497 -18.35 7.61 15.33
N ASP A 498 -18.12 8.92 15.21
CA ASP A 498 -19.20 9.92 15.09
C ASP A 498 -19.88 9.88 13.71
N GLU A 499 -19.25 9.21 12.74
CA GLU A 499 -19.70 9.17 11.35
C GLU A 499 -19.94 7.73 10.88
N LYS A 500 -21.18 7.45 10.48
CA LYS A 500 -21.49 6.23 9.72
C LYS A 500 -20.61 6.21 8.47
N PHE A 501 -20.02 5.05 8.18
CA PHE A 501 -19.24 4.88 6.97
C PHE A 501 -20.13 5.10 5.73
N ASP A 502 -19.84 6.15 4.97
CA ASP A 502 -20.64 6.58 3.83
C ASP A 502 -19.75 6.83 2.60
N LEU A 503 -19.85 5.92 1.63
CA LEU A 503 -19.09 5.99 0.38
C LEU A 503 -19.45 7.21 -0.48
N VAL A 504 -20.69 7.71 -0.39
CA VAL A 504 -21.12 8.88 -1.15
C VAL A 504 -20.44 10.13 -0.58
N GLN A 505 -20.31 10.23 0.74
CA GLN A 505 -19.58 11.33 1.40
C GLN A 505 -18.08 11.26 1.15
N LEU A 506 -17.49 10.05 1.19
CA LEU A 506 -16.07 9.84 0.89
C LEU A 506 -15.70 10.26 -0.53
N SER A 507 -16.61 10.11 -1.50
CA SER A 507 -16.51 10.56 -2.90
C SER A 507 -15.42 9.89 -3.74
N GLN A 508 -14.15 9.93 -3.31
CA GLN A 508 -13.01 9.46 -4.09
C GLN A 508 -12.01 8.65 -3.27
N MET A 509 -11.53 7.56 -3.86
CA MET A 509 -10.38 6.78 -3.38
C MET A 509 -9.35 6.72 -4.51
N THR A 510 -8.12 7.09 -4.22
CA THR A 510 -7.05 7.20 -5.22
C THR A 510 -5.90 6.25 -4.91
N PHE A 511 -5.22 5.78 -5.94
CA PHE A 511 -4.09 4.85 -5.85
C PHE A 511 -2.92 5.32 -6.71
N LYS A 512 -1.70 5.21 -6.20
CA LYS A 512 -0.45 5.54 -6.92
C LYS A 512 0.63 4.51 -6.60
N ALA A 513 1.58 4.33 -7.51
CA ALA A 513 2.80 3.57 -7.21
C ALA A 513 3.67 4.34 -6.20
N PRO A 514 4.39 3.64 -5.30
CA PRO A 514 5.41 4.28 -4.48
C PRO A 514 6.57 4.79 -5.35
N ASP A 515 7.16 5.92 -4.96
CA ASP A 515 8.34 6.49 -5.59
C ASP A 515 9.59 6.00 -4.87
N THR A 516 10.34 5.08 -5.46
CA THR A 516 11.53 4.46 -4.84
C THR A 516 12.74 5.38 -4.81
N VAL A 517 12.76 6.46 -5.59
CA VAL A 517 13.81 7.49 -5.50
C VAL A 517 13.54 8.38 -4.28
N LYS A 518 12.28 8.73 -4.06
CA LYS A 518 11.85 9.47 -2.87
C LYS A 518 11.91 8.62 -1.59
N TYR A 519 11.66 7.31 -1.70
CA TYR A 519 11.60 6.38 -0.57
C TYR A 519 12.55 5.17 -0.73
N PRO A 520 13.87 5.35 -0.53
CA PRO A 520 14.85 4.26 -0.64
C PRO A 520 14.66 3.15 0.42
N CYS A 521 13.95 3.42 1.51
CA CYS A 521 13.70 2.42 2.55
C CYS A 521 12.85 1.23 2.07
N ILE A 522 11.99 1.43 1.05
CA ILE A 522 11.17 0.35 0.49
C ILE A 522 12.06 -0.74 -0.14
N PRO A 523 12.93 -0.43 -1.13
CA PRO A 523 13.79 -1.46 -1.71
C PRO A 523 14.73 -2.11 -0.70
N LEU A 524 15.25 -1.37 0.30
CA LEU A 524 16.06 -1.95 1.37
C LEU A 524 15.31 -3.03 2.16
N ALA A 525 14.02 -2.82 2.44
CA ALA A 525 13.21 -3.81 3.13
C ALA A 525 12.91 -5.04 2.27
N PHE A 526 12.67 -4.87 0.96
CA PHE A 526 12.55 -6.00 0.03
C PHE A 526 13.85 -6.80 -0.06
N GLU A 527 15.00 -6.13 -0.08
CA GLU A 527 16.31 -6.78 -0.08
C GLU A 527 16.54 -7.60 1.20
N ALA A 528 16.35 -6.98 2.37
CA ALA A 528 16.49 -7.67 3.65
C ALA A 528 15.53 -8.86 3.77
N GLY A 529 14.27 -8.66 3.36
CA GLY A 529 13.25 -9.70 3.35
C GLY A 529 13.66 -10.90 2.49
N ARG A 530 14.06 -10.66 1.22
CA ARG A 530 14.52 -11.72 0.31
C ARG A 530 15.79 -12.42 0.81
N LYS A 531 16.66 -11.70 1.52
CA LYS A 531 17.84 -12.29 2.15
C LYS A 531 17.47 -13.17 3.35
N ALA A 532 16.38 -12.84 4.05
CA ALA A 532 15.85 -13.56 5.21
C ALA A 532 16.88 -13.70 6.34
N GLY A 533 16.74 -14.74 7.18
CA GLY A 533 17.67 -15.04 8.27
C GLY A 533 17.85 -13.86 9.23
N SER A 534 19.09 -13.58 9.64
CA SER A 534 19.40 -12.46 10.54
C SER A 534 19.36 -11.07 9.88
N MET A 535 19.17 -10.98 8.57
CA MET A 535 19.16 -9.69 7.86
C MET A 535 17.90 -8.86 8.19
N THR A 536 16.75 -9.49 8.43
CA THR A 536 15.52 -8.76 8.79
C THR A 536 15.62 -8.15 10.19
N CYS A 537 16.28 -8.84 11.13
CA CYS A 537 16.63 -8.30 12.44
C CYS A 537 17.62 -7.13 12.32
N CYS A 538 18.67 -7.29 11.50
CA CYS A 538 19.64 -6.21 11.25
C CYS A 538 18.95 -4.94 10.69
N LEU A 539 18.10 -5.08 9.67
CA LEU A 539 17.30 -3.98 9.12
C LEU A 539 16.47 -3.29 10.21
N ASN A 540 15.72 -4.07 11.00
CA ASN A 540 14.85 -3.52 12.03
C ASN A 540 15.65 -2.73 13.07
N ALA A 541 16.70 -3.34 13.63
CA ALA A 541 17.54 -2.73 14.65
C ALA A 541 18.29 -1.49 14.12
N ALA A 542 18.76 -1.55 12.88
CA ALA A 542 19.39 -0.41 12.22
C ALA A 542 18.38 0.73 12.01
N ASN A 543 17.14 0.43 11.60
CA ASN A 543 16.09 1.42 11.46
C ASN A 543 15.70 2.06 12.80
N GLU A 544 15.51 1.27 13.85
CA GLU A 544 15.17 1.80 15.17
C GLU A 544 16.22 2.80 15.66
N ALA A 545 17.50 2.43 15.61
CA ALA A 545 18.58 3.33 16.00
C ALA A 545 18.72 4.54 15.06
N ALA A 546 18.58 4.36 13.74
CA ALA A 546 18.68 5.46 12.78
C ALA A 546 17.53 6.47 12.93
N ASN A 547 16.33 5.99 13.22
CA ASN A 547 15.16 6.82 13.51
C ASN A 547 15.37 7.67 14.77
N GLU A 548 15.90 7.05 15.84
CA GLU A 548 16.24 7.76 17.08
C GLU A 548 17.29 8.86 16.85
N LEU A 549 18.38 8.55 16.16
CA LEU A 549 19.44 9.53 15.86
C LEU A 549 18.97 10.64 14.92
N PHE A 550 18.13 10.33 13.92
CA PHE A 550 17.50 11.35 13.07
C PHE A 550 16.63 12.30 13.89
N ARG A 551 15.81 11.77 14.81
CA ARG A 551 14.97 12.58 15.71
C ARG A 551 15.80 13.43 16.67
N ALA A 552 16.98 12.95 17.07
CA ALA A 552 17.96 13.70 17.85
C ALA A 552 18.73 14.76 17.03
N GLY A 553 18.65 14.69 15.70
CA GLY A 553 19.28 15.67 14.81
C GLY A 553 20.69 15.35 14.38
N GLU A 554 21.13 14.10 14.52
CA GLU A 554 22.49 13.68 14.20
C GLU A 554 22.77 13.69 12.68
N PHE A 555 21.75 13.44 11.85
CA PHE A 555 21.83 13.50 10.39
C PHE A 555 20.48 13.88 9.77
N ASP A 556 20.48 14.16 8.47
CA ASP A 556 19.30 14.60 7.71
C ASP A 556 18.36 13.45 7.30
N PHE A 557 17.26 13.75 6.61
CA PHE A 557 16.24 12.75 6.26
C PHE A 557 16.79 11.62 5.36
N PHE A 558 17.70 11.94 4.44
CA PHE A 558 18.32 10.94 3.55
C PHE A 558 19.52 10.24 4.18
N GLY A 559 19.97 10.67 5.37
CA GLY A 559 20.90 9.93 6.20
C GLY A 559 20.33 8.61 6.71
N ILE A 560 19.00 8.54 6.97
CA ILE A 560 18.33 7.33 7.46
C ILE A 560 18.59 6.12 6.55
N PRO A 561 18.18 6.12 5.27
CA PRO A 561 18.40 4.96 4.39
C PRO A 561 19.88 4.65 4.18
N LYS A 562 20.77 5.66 4.12
CA LYS A 562 22.21 5.46 3.92
C LYS A 562 22.88 4.72 5.09
N VAL A 563 22.52 5.10 6.32
CA VAL A 563 23.05 4.45 7.52
C VAL A 563 22.55 3.01 7.58
N ILE A 564 21.25 2.79 7.30
CA ILE A 564 20.65 1.44 7.28
C ILE A 564 21.35 0.55 6.24
N GLU A 565 21.49 1.04 5.00
CA GLU A 565 22.17 0.34 3.90
C GLU A 565 23.61 -0.04 4.29
N SER A 566 24.38 0.89 4.86
CA SER A 566 25.76 0.63 5.31
C SER A 566 25.82 -0.46 6.39
N VAL A 567 24.91 -0.44 7.36
CA VAL A 567 24.87 -1.44 8.43
C VAL A 567 24.49 -2.82 7.88
N MET A 568 23.48 -2.90 7.00
CA MET A 568 23.09 -4.14 6.31
C MET A 568 24.26 -4.72 5.49
N ALA A 569 24.94 -3.88 4.71
CA ALA A 569 26.08 -4.30 3.89
C ALA A 569 27.24 -4.85 4.72
N LYS A 570 27.46 -4.34 5.94
CA LYS A 570 28.48 -4.89 6.85
C LYS A 570 28.04 -6.20 7.49
N HIS A 571 26.74 -6.34 7.78
CA HIS A 571 26.16 -7.53 8.39
C HIS A 571 26.32 -8.77 7.51
N GLU A 572 26.47 -8.59 6.19
CA GLU A 572 26.79 -9.67 5.25
C GLU A 572 28.01 -10.52 5.67
N ASN A 573 28.95 -9.96 6.42
CA ASN A 573 30.13 -10.71 6.90
C ASN A 573 29.83 -11.70 8.04
N ASP A 574 28.73 -11.52 8.77
CA ASP A 574 28.28 -12.36 9.89
C ASP A 574 26.81 -12.78 9.71
N PHE A 575 26.39 -12.93 8.45
CA PHE A 575 25.04 -13.32 8.11
C PHE A 575 24.73 -14.74 8.59
N LYS A 576 23.59 -14.90 9.25
CA LYS A 576 23.10 -16.18 9.78
C LYS A 576 21.80 -16.52 9.09
N ALA A 577 21.80 -17.58 8.28
CA ALA A 577 20.62 -17.99 7.51
C ALA A 577 19.50 -18.56 8.40
N ASP A 578 19.87 -19.25 9.47
CA ASP A 578 18.97 -19.87 10.45
C ASP A 578 19.36 -19.40 11.87
N PRO A 579 19.01 -18.16 12.25
CA PRO A 579 19.46 -17.58 13.51
C PRO A 579 18.69 -18.17 14.71
N THR A 580 19.41 -18.40 15.80
CA THR A 580 18.81 -18.66 17.11
C THR A 580 18.26 -17.38 17.74
N LEU A 581 17.54 -17.50 18.86
CA LEU A 581 17.06 -16.34 19.61
C LEU A 581 18.24 -15.48 20.10
N GLU A 582 19.29 -16.13 20.60
CA GLU A 582 20.52 -15.48 21.04
C GLU A 582 21.17 -14.71 19.89
N ASP A 583 21.24 -15.32 18.70
CA ASP A 583 21.76 -14.65 17.50
C ASP A 583 20.96 -13.39 17.14
N ILE A 584 19.62 -13.42 17.26
CA ILE A 584 18.76 -12.26 16.98
C ILE A 584 19.04 -11.13 17.98
N LEU A 585 19.16 -11.45 19.27
CA LEU A 585 19.47 -10.47 20.31
C LEU A 585 20.87 -9.86 20.13
N GLU A 586 21.86 -10.67 19.75
CA GLU A 586 23.21 -10.21 19.44
C GLU A 586 23.24 -9.29 18.22
N VAL A 587 22.51 -9.66 17.15
CA VAL A 587 22.42 -8.86 15.91
C VAL A 587 21.72 -7.52 16.17
N ASP A 588 20.64 -7.50 16.97
CA ASP A 588 19.99 -6.23 17.34
C ASP A 588 20.97 -5.31 18.07
N ALA A 589 21.65 -5.81 19.11
CA ALA A 589 22.61 -5.03 19.88
C ALA A 589 23.79 -4.54 19.01
N TRP A 590 24.31 -5.40 18.14
CA TRP A 590 25.39 -5.07 17.21
C TRP A 590 24.95 -3.98 16.21
N ALA A 591 23.79 -4.15 15.58
CA ALA A 591 23.31 -3.22 14.55
C ALA A 591 23.09 -1.81 15.13
N ARG A 592 22.52 -1.70 16.33
CA ARG A 592 22.35 -0.42 17.04
C ARG A 592 23.69 0.27 17.31
N LYS A 593 24.71 -0.49 17.73
CA LYS A 593 26.07 0.04 17.91
C LYS A 593 26.66 0.51 16.58
N MET A 594 26.52 -0.28 15.52
CA MET A 594 27.05 0.05 14.20
C MET A 594 26.41 1.30 13.61
N VAL A 595 25.10 1.52 13.84
CA VAL A 595 24.41 2.75 13.44
C VAL A 595 25.05 3.98 14.06
N ALA A 596 25.41 3.95 15.35
CA ALA A 596 26.07 5.07 16.00
C ALA A 596 27.44 5.38 15.37
N GLU A 597 28.20 4.36 14.97
CA GLU A 597 29.48 4.53 14.27
C GLU A 597 29.30 5.08 12.85
N GLU A 598 28.30 4.60 12.11
CA GLU A 598 28.01 5.02 10.73
C GLU A 598 27.38 6.42 10.65
N ALA A 599 26.54 6.79 11.61
CA ALA A 599 25.96 8.13 11.71
C ALA A 599 27.06 9.20 11.73
N VAL A 600 28.13 9.00 12.52
CA VAL A 600 29.28 9.91 12.56
C VAL A 600 29.96 10.06 11.19
N ARG A 601 30.00 8.99 10.39
CA ARG A 601 30.59 9.03 9.04
C ARG A 601 29.70 9.77 8.07
N VAL A 602 28.39 9.55 8.12
CA VAL A 602 27.41 10.25 7.27
C VAL A 602 27.35 11.74 7.61
N SER A 603 27.43 12.12 8.88
CA SER A 603 27.43 13.53 9.30
C SER A 603 28.74 14.26 8.97
N LYS A 604 29.88 13.56 8.95
CA LYS A 604 31.19 14.12 8.55
C LYS A 604 31.43 14.09 7.05
N GLY A 605 30.81 13.16 6.33
CA GLY A 605 30.91 12.96 4.90
C GLY A 605 29.79 13.65 4.15
N GLY A 606 29.88 14.97 3.99
CA GLY A 606 29.09 15.65 2.96
C GLY A 606 29.41 15.05 1.59
N ILE A 607 28.44 14.33 1.01
CA ILE A 607 28.40 13.87 -0.39
C ILE A 607 29.73 13.27 -0.87
N LEU A 608 29.93 11.97 -0.65
CA LEU A 608 30.75 11.18 -1.57
C LEU A 608 29.79 10.55 -2.59
N LEU A 609 29.81 11.16 -3.78
CA LEU A 609 29.15 10.74 -5.02
C LEU A 609 29.50 9.31 -5.40
#